data_AF-A0A972Y3R9-F1
#
_entry.id   AF-A0A972Y3R9-F1
#
_cell.length_a   1.000
_cell.length_b   1.000
_cell.length_c   1.000
_cell.angle_alpha   90.00
_cell.angle_beta   90.00
_cell.angle_gamma   90.00
#
_symmetry.space_group_name_H-M   'P 1'
#
loop_
_entity.id
_entity.type
_entity.pdbx_description
1 polymer ?
#
loop_
_entity_poly.entity_id
_entity_poly.type
_entity_poly.pdbx_seq_one_letter_code
_entity_poly.pdbx_strand_id
1 'polypeptide(L)'
;MTKKILLTTILLFAIKTSSAQIPIDEYKTEISNLKTEKELEAYWSKLQKIDQEILVKTDDIRKADSISIDNMIRTALILKIHGEKVYKPNNIVPILNMTHNYIGNCQNAFWPIIETCAKIGGIIDNFGGKYPAYQIDGVALTFYGYSLYGQESKYPELIKKMSALKKGSVVSNLLEAFKYQTKLHNLTEIEVLNRWQLQPFHNKKEEGVFEFVKMSDDFIYLRKHKHIQKLILTKTKGNSKIFRIENEPFGWSYIYGEDGSLSLIDNEENELINYTLAK
;
A
#
# COMPACT_ATOMS: atom_id res chain seq x y z
N MET A 1 -59.02 -8.38 -0.92
CA MET A 1 -57.86 -7.94 -0.11
C MET A 1 -56.75 -8.97 -0.25
N THR A 2 -55.85 -8.86 -1.26
CA THR A 2 -54.60 -9.67 -1.37
C THR A 2 -53.80 -9.32 -2.64
N LYS A 3 -53.63 -8.02 -2.94
CA LYS A 3 -52.69 -7.58 -4.01
C LYS A 3 -51.79 -6.39 -3.61
N LYS A 4 -51.85 -5.96 -2.34
CA LYS A 4 -51.02 -4.85 -1.83
C LYS A 4 -49.84 -5.28 -0.94
N ILE A 5 -49.64 -6.58 -0.73
CA ILE A 5 -48.56 -7.08 0.14
C ILE A 5 -47.30 -7.49 -0.66
N LEU A 6 -47.40 -7.64 -1.98
CA LEU A 6 -46.28 -8.13 -2.80
C LEU A 6 -45.30 -7.03 -3.25
N LEU A 7 -45.68 -5.74 -3.19
CA LEU A 7 -44.78 -4.64 -3.57
C LEU A 7 -43.90 -4.13 -2.42
N THR A 8 -44.20 -4.47 -1.18
CA THR A 8 -43.43 -3.98 -0.01
C THR A 8 -42.21 -4.85 0.30
N THR A 9 -42.17 -6.09 -0.19
CA THR A 9 -41.05 -7.02 0.03
C THR A 9 -39.93 -6.91 -0.99
N ILE A 10 -40.19 -6.29 -2.16
CA ILE A 10 -39.16 -6.03 -3.18
C ILE A 10 -38.38 -4.72 -2.89
N LEU A 11 -38.96 -3.81 -2.09
CA LEU A 11 -38.26 -2.58 -1.67
C LEU A 11 -37.20 -2.82 -0.58
N LEU A 12 -37.20 -3.98 0.08
CA LEU A 12 -36.22 -4.36 1.12
C LEU A 12 -34.93 -4.97 0.56
N PHE A 13 -34.87 -5.25 -0.75
CA PHE A 13 -33.63 -5.69 -1.41
C PHE A 13 -32.91 -4.56 -2.17
N ALA A 14 -33.39 -3.32 -2.09
CA ALA A 14 -32.81 -2.16 -2.75
C ALA A 14 -31.82 -1.36 -1.88
N ILE A 15 -31.28 -1.95 -0.80
CA ILE A 15 -30.24 -1.30 0.02
C ILE A 15 -29.08 -2.29 0.24
N LYS A 16 -28.10 -2.19 -0.65
CA LYS A 16 -26.65 -2.07 -0.38
C LYS A 16 -25.85 -2.44 -1.62
N THR A 17 -25.97 -1.64 -2.68
CA THR A 17 -24.79 -1.27 -3.47
C THR A 17 -24.03 -0.15 -2.73
N SER A 18 -23.84 -0.31 -1.42
CA SER A 18 -22.84 0.48 -0.70
C SER A 18 -21.53 -0.21 -1.00
N SER A 19 -20.66 0.43 -1.78
CA SER A 19 -19.22 0.12 -1.80
C SER A 19 -18.81 -0.23 -0.37
N ALA A 20 -18.28 -1.44 -0.13
CA ALA A 20 -17.97 -1.92 1.21
C ALA A 20 -17.28 -0.82 2.02
N GLN A 21 -18.01 -0.15 2.92
CA GLN A 21 -17.51 1.03 3.61
C GLN A 21 -16.85 0.55 4.89
N ILE A 22 -15.61 0.98 5.13
CA ILE A 22 -14.91 0.69 6.38
C ILE A 22 -15.67 1.36 7.53
N PRO A 23 -16.19 0.61 8.53
CA PRO A 23 -17.11 1.13 9.56
C PRO A 23 -16.34 1.83 10.69
N ILE A 24 -15.75 2.98 10.37
CA ILE A 24 -14.86 3.71 11.29
C ILE A 24 -15.52 4.08 12.61
N ASP A 25 -16.79 4.49 12.61
CA ASP A 25 -17.44 4.92 13.85
C ASP A 25 -17.73 3.74 14.78
N GLU A 26 -17.92 2.53 14.23
CA GLU A 26 -17.97 1.30 15.00
C GLU A 26 -16.59 1.01 15.61
N TYR A 27 -15.50 1.16 14.84
CA TYR A 27 -14.14 0.94 15.36
C TYR A 27 -13.73 1.96 16.41
N LYS A 28 -14.11 3.23 16.24
CA LYS A 28 -13.90 4.24 17.27
C LYS A 28 -14.61 3.85 18.56
N THR A 29 -15.85 3.40 18.48
CA THR A 29 -16.63 2.94 19.63
C THR A 29 -15.99 1.71 20.27
N GLU A 30 -15.69 0.68 19.47
CA GLU A 30 -15.03 -0.57 19.89
C GLU A 30 -13.72 -0.26 20.65
N ILE A 31 -12.85 0.54 20.04
CA ILE A 31 -11.53 0.86 20.59
C ILE A 31 -11.64 1.79 21.81
N SER A 32 -12.53 2.78 21.81
CA SER A 32 -12.71 3.69 22.96
C SER A 32 -13.21 2.97 24.23
N ASN A 33 -13.84 1.81 24.06
CA ASN A 33 -14.34 1.00 25.17
C ASN A 33 -13.27 0.11 25.81
N LEU A 34 -12.08 -0.04 25.23
CA LEU A 34 -10.95 -0.73 25.87
C LEU A 34 -10.45 0.12 27.04
N LYS A 35 -10.53 -0.36 28.29
CA LYS A 35 -10.19 0.42 29.49
C LYS A 35 -8.92 -0.04 30.18
N THR A 36 -8.53 -1.28 29.95
CA THR A 36 -7.42 -1.92 30.65
C THR A 36 -6.28 -2.29 29.70
N GLU A 37 -5.07 -2.42 30.24
CA GLU A 37 -3.91 -2.88 29.49
C GLU A 37 -4.14 -4.27 28.86
N LYS A 38 -4.78 -5.18 29.60
CA LYS A 38 -5.14 -6.52 29.12
C LYS A 38 -6.07 -6.48 27.91
N GLU A 39 -7.06 -5.58 27.90
CA GLU A 39 -7.97 -5.42 26.75
C GLU A 39 -7.23 -4.85 25.53
N LEU A 40 -6.31 -3.90 25.74
CA LEU A 40 -5.47 -3.35 24.67
C LEU A 40 -4.54 -4.42 24.08
N GLU A 41 -3.89 -5.23 24.92
CA GLU A 41 -3.03 -6.35 24.49
C GLU A 41 -3.82 -7.41 23.71
N ALA A 42 -5.02 -7.75 24.19
CA ALA A 42 -5.91 -8.67 23.48
C ALA A 42 -6.32 -8.10 22.11
N TYR A 43 -6.57 -6.80 22.03
CA TYR A 43 -6.90 -6.13 20.78
C TYR A 43 -5.70 -6.13 19.81
N TRP A 44 -4.49 -5.82 20.26
CA TRP A 44 -3.28 -5.95 19.45
C TRP A 44 -3.09 -7.37 18.92
N SER A 45 -3.29 -8.38 19.78
CA SER A 45 -3.21 -9.80 19.39
C SER A 45 -4.25 -10.16 18.32
N LYS A 46 -5.47 -9.59 18.42
CA LYS A 46 -6.51 -9.73 17.39
C LYS A 46 -6.05 -9.15 16.06
N LEU A 47 -5.46 -7.95 16.04
CA LEU A 47 -4.95 -7.33 14.81
C LEU A 47 -3.79 -8.12 14.20
N GLN A 48 -2.89 -8.65 15.03
CA GLN A 48 -1.81 -9.54 14.58
C GLN A 48 -2.37 -10.81 13.93
N LYS A 49 -3.39 -11.42 14.55
CA LYS A 49 -4.05 -12.61 14.02
C LYS A 49 -4.73 -12.35 12.68
N ILE A 50 -5.42 -11.21 12.54
CA ILE A 50 -6.02 -10.80 11.27
C ILE A 50 -4.94 -10.69 10.19
N ASP A 51 -3.80 -10.08 10.52
CA ASP A 51 -2.68 -9.94 9.59
C ASP A 51 -2.07 -11.30 9.19
N GLN A 52 -1.64 -12.08 10.17
CA GLN A 52 -0.81 -13.27 9.96
C GLN A 52 -1.58 -14.55 9.65
N GLU A 53 -2.87 -14.63 9.98
CA GLU A 53 -3.66 -15.83 9.75
C GLU A 53 -4.75 -15.65 8.70
N ILE A 54 -5.21 -14.41 8.47
CA ILE A 54 -6.31 -14.12 7.53
C ILE A 54 -5.78 -13.40 6.28
N LEU A 55 -5.11 -12.26 6.44
CA LEU A 55 -4.65 -11.45 5.30
C LEU A 55 -3.70 -12.24 4.40
N VAL A 56 -2.63 -12.81 4.97
CA VAL A 56 -1.61 -13.55 4.18
C VAL A 56 -2.14 -14.80 3.47
N LYS A 57 -3.35 -15.26 3.81
CA LYS A 57 -4.02 -16.42 3.19
C LYS A 57 -5.20 -16.03 2.30
N THR A 58 -5.42 -14.73 2.08
CA THR A 58 -6.54 -14.24 1.28
C THR A 58 -6.10 -14.03 -0.17
N ASP A 59 -6.56 -14.92 -1.06
CA ASP A 59 -6.22 -14.85 -2.50
C ASP A 59 -7.04 -13.80 -3.28
N ASP A 60 -8.22 -13.43 -2.77
CA ASP A 60 -9.03 -12.37 -3.35
C ASP A 60 -8.39 -11.01 -3.03
N ILE A 61 -7.80 -10.37 -4.04
CA ILE A 61 -7.11 -9.09 -3.92
C ILE A 61 -7.99 -7.99 -3.32
N ARG A 62 -9.28 -7.92 -3.67
CA ARG A 62 -10.17 -6.87 -3.16
C ARG A 62 -10.43 -7.06 -1.68
N LYS A 63 -10.60 -8.32 -1.26
CA LYS A 63 -10.75 -8.69 0.14
C LYS A 63 -9.45 -8.49 0.92
N ALA A 64 -8.30 -8.88 0.36
CA ALA A 64 -6.99 -8.68 0.97
C ALA A 64 -6.71 -7.18 1.21
N ASP A 65 -6.92 -6.34 0.19
CA ASP A 65 -6.78 -4.89 0.28
C ASP A 65 -7.71 -4.31 1.36
N SER A 66 -8.97 -4.74 1.39
CA SER A 66 -9.92 -4.31 2.43
C SER A 66 -9.46 -4.70 3.82
N ILE A 67 -9.00 -5.95 4.04
CA ILE A 67 -8.52 -6.42 5.34
C ILE A 67 -7.27 -5.66 5.77
N SER A 68 -6.31 -5.47 4.86
CA SER A 68 -5.06 -4.78 5.14
C SER A 68 -5.31 -3.34 5.59
N ILE A 69 -6.14 -2.59 4.85
CA ILE A 69 -6.45 -1.19 5.18
C ILE A 69 -7.31 -1.10 6.46
N ASP A 70 -8.24 -2.02 6.66
CA ASP A 70 -9.02 -2.13 7.90
C ASP A 70 -8.11 -2.25 9.12
N ASN A 71 -7.12 -3.15 9.05
CA ASN A 71 -6.17 -3.41 10.11
C ASN A 71 -5.32 -2.16 10.40
N MET A 72 -4.83 -1.49 9.36
CA MET A 72 -4.10 -0.22 9.48
C MET A 72 -4.95 0.87 10.13
N ILE A 73 -6.22 1.01 9.76
CA ILE A 73 -7.14 1.99 10.36
C ILE A 73 -7.34 1.71 11.85
N ARG A 74 -7.58 0.45 12.23
CA ARG A 74 -7.72 0.05 13.65
C ARG A 74 -6.45 0.34 14.43
N THR A 75 -5.28 0.00 13.90
CA THR A 75 -3.97 0.32 14.51
C THR A 75 -3.81 1.83 14.72
N ALA A 76 -4.11 2.65 13.71
CA ALA A 76 -4.04 4.10 13.83
C ALA A 76 -5.04 4.66 14.86
N LEU A 77 -6.24 4.07 14.95
CA LEU A 77 -7.26 4.47 15.92
C LEU A 77 -6.86 4.15 17.37
N ILE A 78 -6.23 3.00 17.64
CA ILE A 78 -5.73 2.67 18.99
C ILE A 78 -4.78 3.76 19.48
N LEU A 79 -3.78 4.12 18.66
CA LEU A 79 -2.79 5.12 19.00
C LEU A 79 -3.40 6.52 19.12
N LYS A 80 -4.38 6.85 18.27
CA LYS A 80 -5.10 8.13 18.33
C LYS A 80 -5.96 8.27 19.60
N ILE A 81 -6.64 7.20 20.01
CA ILE A 81 -7.62 7.22 21.11
C ILE A 81 -6.92 7.07 22.47
N HIS A 82 -5.99 6.12 22.58
CA HIS A 82 -5.35 5.78 23.86
C HIS A 82 -3.95 6.38 24.04
N GLY A 83 -3.42 7.02 22.99
CA GLY A 83 -2.10 7.65 22.96
C GLY A 83 -0.97 6.66 22.65
N GLU A 84 0.20 7.20 22.34
CA GLU A 84 1.37 6.42 21.88
C GLU A 84 1.89 5.42 22.92
N LYS A 85 1.66 5.68 24.22
CA LYS A 85 2.07 4.83 25.36
C LYS A 85 1.50 3.41 25.35
N VAL A 86 0.47 3.14 24.56
CA VAL A 86 -0.13 1.79 24.44
C VAL A 86 0.58 0.92 23.41
N TYR A 87 1.47 1.51 22.60
CA TYR A 87 2.42 0.74 21.81
C TYR A 87 3.55 0.27 22.73
N LYS A 88 3.80 -1.04 22.72
CA LYS A 88 4.87 -1.67 23.50
C LYS A 88 6.06 -1.97 22.60
N PRO A 89 7.30 -1.89 23.10
CA PRO A 89 8.50 -2.14 22.31
C PRO A 89 8.52 -3.50 21.58
N ASN A 90 7.83 -4.53 22.07
CA ASN A 90 7.77 -5.85 21.42
C ASN A 90 6.61 -6.01 20.42
N ASN A 91 5.78 -4.98 20.21
CA ASN A 91 4.62 -5.07 19.34
C ASN A 91 5.00 -4.90 17.87
N ILE A 92 4.87 -5.97 17.08
CA ILE A 92 5.21 -5.99 15.66
C ILE A 92 4.06 -5.55 14.74
N VAL A 93 2.84 -5.38 15.26
CA VAL A 93 1.62 -5.18 14.46
C VAL A 93 1.73 -4.00 13.49
N PRO A 94 2.17 -2.79 13.90
CA PRO A 94 2.28 -1.68 12.96
C PRO A 94 3.27 -1.96 11.82
N ILE A 95 4.37 -2.67 12.11
CA ILE A 95 5.37 -3.04 11.11
C ILE A 95 4.74 -3.97 10.07
N LEU A 96 4.09 -5.05 10.53
CA LEU A 96 3.42 -6.02 9.68
C LEU A 96 2.31 -5.38 8.83
N ASN A 97 1.47 -4.55 9.45
CA ASN A 97 0.38 -3.86 8.77
C ASN A 97 0.87 -2.98 7.61
N MET A 98 2.03 -2.35 7.75
CA MET A 98 2.62 -1.57 6.67
C MET A 98 3.25 -2.47 5.59
N THR A 99 4.05 -3.47 5.98
CA THR A 99 4.83 -4.26 5.02
C THR A 99 4.00 -5.29 4.25
N HIS A 100 2.87 -5.73 4.80
CA HIS A 100 1.92 -6.62 4.10
C HIS A 100 0.84 -5.84 3.34
N ASN A 101 0.92 -4.51 3.29
CA ASN A 101 0.05 -3.69 2.47
C ASN A 101 0.70 -3.41 1.11
N TYR A 102 0.06 -3.86 0.03
CA TYR A 102 0.54 -3.68 -1.35
C TYR A 102 0.00 -2.41 -2.03
N ILE A 103 -0.49 -1.43 -1.27
CA ILE A 103 -1.07 -0.18 -1.78
C ILE A 103 -0.19 0.99 -1.32
N GLY A 104 0.63 1.52 -2.23
CA GLY A 104 1.62 2.55 -1.89
C GLY A 104 1.03 3.78 -1.20
N ASN A 105 -0.17 4.23 -1.61
CA ASN A 105 -0.88 5.34 -0.97
C ASN A 105 -1.22 5.06 0.51
N CYS A 106 -1.52 3.80 0.87
CA CYS A 106 -1.78 3.41 2.25
C CYS A 106 -0.49 3.40 3.07
N GLN A 107 0.61 2.89 2.51
CA GLN A 107 1.91 2.93 3.18
C GLN A 107 2.37 4.38 3.43
N ASN A 108 2.22 5.27 2.45
CA ASN A 108 2.47 6.70 2.62
C ASN A 108 1.60 7.33 3.72
N ALA A 109 0.30 7.02 3.74
CA ALA A 109 -0.62 7.52 4.76
C ALA A 109 -0.29 7.03 6.17
N PHE A 110 0.27 5.82 6.27
CA PHE A 110 0.55 5.13 7.53
C PHE A 110 1.96 5.39 8.06
N TRP A 111 2.85 5.94 7.24
CA TRP A 111 4.21 6.28 7.62
C TRP A 111 4.33 7.04 8.97
N PRO A 112 3.46 8.02 9.31
CA PRO A 112 3.51 8.67 10.61
C PRO A 112 3.36 7.72 11.80
N ILE A 113 2.61 6.61 11.65
CA ILE A 113 2.49 5.57 12.69
C ILE A 113 3.84 4.85 12.87
N ILE A 114 4.54 4.55 11.78
CA ILE A 114 5.87 3.95 11.83
C ILE A 114 6.89 4.91 12.46
N GLU A 115 6.83 6.21 12.14
CA GLU A 115 7.67 7.22 12.81
C GLU A 115 7.43 7.25 14.32
N THR A 116 6.17 7.17 14.76
CA THR A 116 5.83 7.06 16.19
C THR A 116 6.42 5.80 16.81
N CYS A 117 6.28 4.64 16.15
CA CYS A 117 6.84 3.38 16.64
C CYS A 117 8.37 3.45 16.74
N ALA A 118 9.04 4.03 15.74
CA ALA A 118 10.50 4.16 15.70
C ALA A 118 11.04 5.10 16.80
N LYS A 119 10.30 6.16 17.15
CA LYS A 119 10.66 7.04 18.28
C LYS A 119 10.59 6.32 19.63
N ILE A 120 9.64 5.38 19.78
CA ILE A 120 9.51 4.56 21.00
C ILE A 120 10.60 3.49 21.06
N GLY A 121 11.00 2.96 19.89
CA GLY A 121 12.04 1.94 19.75
C GLY A 121 11.54 0.53 20.09
N GLY A 122 12.48 -0.41 20.19
CA GLY A 122 12.23 -1.81 20.52
C GLY A 122 12.42 -2.74 19.34
N ILE A 123 11.43 -3.60 19.08
CA ILE A 123 11.47 -4.60 18.02
C ILE A 123 11.61 -3.95 16.65
N ILE A 124 11.05 -2.75 16.46
CA ILE A 124 11.16 -2.00 15.21
C ILE A 124 12.61 -1.70 14.83
N ASP A 125 13.51 -1.56 15.81
CA ASP A 125 14.92 -1.27 15.58
C ASP A 125 15.67 -2.44 14.91
N ASN A 126 15.13 -3.67 15.00
CA ASN A 126 15.78 -4.89 14.55
C ASN A 126 14.89 -5.83 13.71
N PHE A 127 13.62 -5.47 13.46
CA PHE A 127 12.69 -6.32 12.72
C PHE A 127 13.02 -6.32 11.23
N GLY A 128 13.46 -7.46 10.69
CA GLY A 128 13.83 -7.58 9.28
C GLY A 128 15.12 -6.83 8.92
N GLY A 129 15.98 -6.57 9.90
CA GLY A 129 17.20 -5.75 9.76
C GLY A 129 17.16 -4.52 10.67
N LYS A 130 18.22 -3.71 10.65
CA LYS A 130 18.28 -2.50 11.46
C LYS A 130 17.32 -1.44 10.89
N TYR A 131 16.49 -0.82 11.73
CA TYR A 131 15.63 0.28 11.28
C TYR A 131 16.43 1.33 10.49
N PRO A 132 15.95 1.79 9.33
CA PRO A 132 14.62 1.56 8.74
C PRO A 132 14.56 0.47 7.65
N ALA A 133 15.52 -0.47 7.61
CA ALA A 133 15.72 -1.37 6.47
C ALA A 133 14.43 -2.03 5.96
N TYR A 134 13.73 -2.75 6.83
CA TYR A 134 12.53 -3.50 6.45
C TYR A 134 11.36 -2.58 6.06
N GLN A 135 11.22 -1.45 6.75
CA GLN A 135 10.14 -0.49 6.54
C GLN A 135 10.27 0.22 5.20
N ILE A 136 11.48 0.70 4.88
CA ILE A 136 11.72 1.44 3.63
C ILE A 136 11.78 0.50 2.41
N ASP A 137 12.31 -0.70 2.58
CA ASP A 137 12.28 -1.77 1.57
C ASP A 137 10.84 -2.13 1.19
N GLY A 138 9.95 -2.28 2.19
CA GLY A 138 8.53 -2.52 1.95
C GLY A 138 7.85 -1.44 1.10
N VAL A 139 8.22 -0.16 1.26
CA VAL A 139 7.69 0.94 0.43
C VAL A 139 8.25 0.87 -1.00
N ALA A 140 9.56 0.66 -1.14
CA ALA A 140 10.21 0.56 -2.45
C ALA A 140 9.71 -0.64 -3.26
N LEU A 141 9.49 -1.78 -2.62
CA LEU A 141 8.94 -2.98 -3.24
C LEU A 141 7.50 -2.81 -3.70
N THR A 142 6.67 -2.09 -2.93
CA THR A 142 5.28 -1.82 -3.31
C THR A 142 5.20 -0.92 -4.54
N PHE A 143 5.94 0.19 -4.55
CA PHE A 143 5.91 1.10 -5.70
C PHE A 143 6.62 0.50 -6.92
N TYR A 144 7.87 0.06 -6.76
CA TYR A 144 8.75 -0.23 -7.89
C TYR A 144 9.12 -1.70 -8.05
N GLY A 145 8.77 -2.53 -7.08
CA GLY A 145 9.33 -3.89 -7.00
C GLY A 145 10.85 -3.90 -6.84
N TYR A 146 11.46 -2.79 -6.38
CA TYR A 146 12.90 -2.64 -6.17
C TYR A 146 13.26 -2.88 -4.71
N SER A 147 14.20 -3.77 -4.45
CA SER A 147 14.67 -4.03 -3.08
C SER A 147 15.83 -3.12 -2.70
N LEU A 148 15.75 -2.61 -1.49
CA LEU A 148 16.73 -1.81 -0.77
C LEU A 148 17.58 -2.64 0.20
N TYR A 149 17.46 -3.96 0.19
CA TYR A 149 18.31 -4.84 1.00
C TYR A 149 19.80 -4.62 0.69
N GLY A 150 20.60 -4.36 1.73
CA GLY A 150 22.04 -4.07 1.62
C GLY A 150 22.38 -2.72 0.96
N GLN A 151 21.44 -1.77 0.97
CA GLN A 151 21.62 -0.43 0.40
C GLN A 151 21.47 0.67 1.46
N GLU A 152 22.07 0.46 2.63
CA GLU A 152 21.90 1.30 3.83
C GLU A 152 22.28 2.78 3.58
N SER A 153 23.19 3.05 2.65
CA SER A 153 23.59 4.41 2.28
C SER A 153 22.43 5.24 1.72
N LYS A 154 21.40 4.62 1.12
CA LYS A 154 20.23 5.31 0.58
C LYS A 154 19.21 5.68 1.66
N TYR A 155 19.20 4.97 2.78
CA TYR A 155 18.11 5.06 3.77
C TYR A 155 17.88 6.48 4.31
N PRO A 156 18.92 7.26 4.70
CA PRO A 156 18.71 8.58 5.29
C PRO A 156 17.92 9.54 4.39
N GLU A 157 18.21 9.54 3.08
CA GLU A 157 17.50 10.41 2.12
C GLU A 157 16.06 9.94 1.91
N LEU A 158 15.85 8.63 1.74
CA LEU A 158 14.52 8.07 1.53
C LEU A 158 13.61 8.31 2.75
N ILE A 159 14.13 8.16 3.96
CA ILE A 159 13.39 8.51 5.19
C ILE A 159 13.07 10.00 5.22
N LYS A 160 14.02 10.87 4.90
CA LYS A 160 13.76 12.32 4.84
C LYS A 160 12.60 12.64 3.90
N LYS A 161 12.52 11.97 2.74
CA LYS A 161 11.42 12.12 1.78
C LYS A 161 10.09 11.61 2.34
N MET A 162 10.07 10.42 2.95
CA MET A 162 8.88 9.88 3.61
C MET A 162 8.36 10.80 4.72
N SER A 163 9.26 11.32 5.57
CA SER A 163 8.94 12.23 6.66
C SER A 163 8.41 13.60 6.19
N ALA A 164 8.74 14.00 4.95
CA ALA A 164 8.30 15.24 4.35
C ALA A 164 6.90 15.16 3.70
N LEU A 165 6.32 13.95 3.59
CA LEU A 165 4.96 13.77 3.09
C LEU A 165 3.96 14.56 3.95
N LYS A 166 2.95 15.16 3.29
CA LYS A 166 1.97 16.02 3.95
C LYS A 166 1.24 15.27 5.07
N LYS A 167 1.41 15.75 6.30
CA LYS A 167 0.81 15.14 7.49
C LYS A 167 -0.66 15.57 7.61
N GLY A 168 -1.56 14.66 7.24
CA GLY A 168 -3.00 14.76 7.48
C GLY A 168 -3.45 13.78 8.57
N SER A 169 -4.76 13.62 8.74
CA SER A 169 -5.31 12.54 9.58
C SER A 169 -5.00 11.19 8.93
N VAL A 170 -4.18 10.35 9.57
CA VAL A 170 -3.81 9.01 9.07
C VAL A 170 -5.05 8.21 8.65
N VAL A 171 -6.07 8.16 9.51
CA VAL A 171 -7.33 7.44 9.24
C VAL A 171 -8.06 8.02 8.02
N SER A 172 -8.08 9.34 7.85
CA SER A 172 -8.73 9.98 6.71
C SER A 172 -8.00 9.69 5.41
N ASN A 173 -6.66 9.73 5.43
CA ASN A 173 -5.83 9.44 4.27
C ASN A 173 -5.92 7.95 3.88
N LEU A 174 -5.99 7.03 4.85
CA LEU A 174 -6.22 5.60 4.60
C LEU A 174 -7.57 5.34 3.94
N LEU A 175 -8.63 6.06 4.34
CA LEU A 175 -9.94 5.98 3.68
C LEU A 175 -9.90 6.50 2.24
N GLU A 176 -9.17 7.58 2.00
CA GLU A 176 -9.01 8.13 0.66
C GLU A 176 -8.28 7.14 -0.23
N ALA A 177 -7.19 6.55 0.27
CA ALA A 177 -6.47 5.48 -0.41
C ALA A 177 -7.35 4.26 -0.68
N PHE A 178 -8.19 3.83 0.27
CA PHE A 178 -9.15 2.74 0.07
C PHE A 178 -10.17 3.04 -1.03
N LYS A 179 -10.74 4.26 -1.04
CA LYS A 179 -11.68 4.70 -2.08
C LYS A 179 -11.00 4.75 -3.45
N TYR A 180 -9.76 5.23 -3.50
CA TYR A 180 -8.96 5.25 -4.72
C TYR A 180 -8.70 3.84 -5.23
N GLN A 181 -8.23 2.92 -4.37
CA GLN A 181 -8.01 1.53 -4.74
C GLN A 181 -9.29 0.84 -5.23
N THR A 182 -10.43 1.12 -4.59
CA THR A 182 -11.73 0.61 -5.02
C THR A 182 -12.11 1.09 -6.43
N LYS A 183 -11.76 2.33 -6.79
CA LYS A 183 -11.94 2.83 -8.16
C LYS A 183 -11.05 2.09 -9.14
N LEU A 184 -9.78 1.89 -8.79
CA LEU A 184 -8.82 1.16 -9.62
C LEU A 184 -9.28 -0.28 -9.90
N HIS A 185 -9.85 -0.97 -8.91
CA HIS A 185 -10.41 -2.30 -9.09
C HIS A 185 -11.54 -2.40 -10.13
N ASN A 186 -12.21 -1.29 -10.44
CA ASN A 186 -13.30 -1.24 -11.42
C ASN A 186 -12.82 -0.88 -12.83
N LEU A 187 -11.54 -0.53 -12.99
CA LEU A 187 -10.97 -0.31 -14.31
C LEU A 187 -10.83 -1.64 -15.06
N THR A 188 -11.02 -1.59 -16.37
CA THR A 188 -10.81 -2.73 -17.26
C THR A 188 -9.60 -2.47 -18.14
N GLU A 189 -8.84 -3.54 -18.42
CA GLU A 189 -7.69 -3.45 -19.32
C GLU A 189 -8.17 -3.20 -20.76
N ILE A 190 -7.55 -2.23 -21.42
CA ILE A 190 -7.69 -2.01 -22.87
C ILE A 190 -6.56 -2.73 -23.61
N GLU A 191 -5.33 -2.55 -23.14
CA GLU A 191 -4.13 -3.00 -23.85
C GLU A 191 -2.97 -3.22 -22.88
N VAL A 192 -2.17 -4.26 -23.12
CA VAL A 192 -0.83 -4.39 -22.52
C VAL A 192 0.21 -3.82 -23.47
N LEU A 193 0.94 -2.79 -23.04
CA LEU A 193 1.97 -2.14 -23.85
C LEU A 193 3.20 -3.05 -23.96
N ASN A 194 3.79 -3.40 -22.81
CA ASN A 194 4.92 -4.31 -22.71
C ASN A 194 4.91 -5.02 -21.35
N ARG A 195 5.71 -6.08 -21.25
CA ARG A 195 5.89 -6.92 -20.07
C ARG A 195 7.37 -7.08 -19.78
N TRP A 196 7.76 -7.06 -18.52
CA TRP A 196 9.15 -7.25 -18.11
C TRP A 196 9.25 -8.26 -16.99
N GLN A 197 10.38 -8.97 -16.94
CA GLN A 197 10.69 -9.90 -15.86
C GLN A 197 10.78 -9.13 -14.53
N LEU A 198 10.28 -9.72 -13.45
CA LEU A 198 10.52 -9.17 -12.13
C LEU A 198 12.02 -9.18 -11.83
N GLN A 199 12.55 -8.01 -11.44
CA GLN A 199 13.96 -7.81 -11.15
C GLN A 199 14.10 -6.90 -9.93
N PRO A 200 14.00 -7.43 -8.69
CA PRO A 200 14.13 -6.59 -7.50
C PRO A 200 15.54 -6.05 -7.26
N PHE A 201 16.54 -6.62 -7.93
CA PHE A 201 17.93 -6.16 -7.91
C PHE A 201 18.44 -5.98 -9.34
N HIS A 202 19.44 -5.10 -9.52
CA HIS A 202 20.05 -4.82 -10.82
C HIS A 202 20.58 -6.07 -11.54
N ASN A 203 21.02 -7.08 -10.80
CA ASN A 203 21.68 -8.29 -11.31
C ASN A 203 20.87 -9.58 -11.11
N LYS A 204 19.63 -9.50 -10.63
CA LYS A 204 18.84 -10.68 -10.30
C LYS A 204 17.45 -10.61 -10.90
N LYS A 205 17.11 -11.64 -11.66
CA LYS A 205 15.78 -11.91 -12.20
C LYS A 205 15.04 -12.87 -11.28
N GLU A 206 13.74 -12.69 -11.17
CA GLU A 206 12.84 -13.55 -10.41
C GLU A 206 11.69 -14.04 -11.28
N GLU A 207 11.00 -15.07 -10.79
CA GLU A 207 9.83 -15.61 -11.47
C GLU A 207 8.70 -14.59 -11.50
N GLY A 208 8.00 -14.52 -12.64
CA GLY A 208 6.88 -13.62 -12.84
C GLY A 208 7.25 -12.36 -13.63
N VAL A 209 6.22 -11.55 -13.88
CA VAL A 209 6.32 -10.34 -14.70
C VAL A 209 5.55 -9.19 -14.07
N PHE A 210 5.94 -7.98 -14.45
CA PHE A 210 5.12 -6.78 -14.32
C PHE A 210 4.94 -6.13 -15.69
N GLU A 211 3.94 -5.27 -15.82
CA GLU A 211 3.46 -4.82 -17.12
C GLU A 211 3.09 -3.34 -17.08
N PHE A 212 3.23 -2.67 -18.21
CA PHE A 212 2.58 -1.37 -18.42
C PHE A 212 1.32 -1.61 -19.23
N VAL A 213 0.19 -1.15 -18.71
CA VAL A 213 -1.13 -1.42 -19.29
C VAL A 213 -1.91 -0.14 -19.45
N LYS A 214 -2.65 -0.02 -20.56
CA LYS A 214 -3.65 1.03 -20.76
C LYS A 214 -4.99 0.53 -20.20
N MET A 215 -5.65 1.35 -19.39
CA MET A 215 -6.92 1.00 -18.75
C MET A 215 -8.09 1.82 -19.32
N SER A 216 -9.32 1.45 -18.96
CA SER A 216 -10.58 2.01 -19.46
C SER A 216 -10.81 3.50 -19.19
N ASP A 217 -9.98 4.13 -18.38
CA ASP A 217 -9.95 5.57 -18.14
C ASP A 217 -8.88 6.30 -18.98
N ASP A 218 -8.36 5.63 -20.01
CA ASP A 218 -7.35 6.09 -20.96
C ASP A 218 -5.96 6.39 -20.37
N PHE A 219 -5.73 6.09 -19.09
CA PHE A 219 -4.42 6.23 -18.47
C PHE A 219 -3.58 4.96 -18.56
N ILE A 220 -2.27 5.11 -18.35
CA ILE A 220 -1.31 4.01 -18.29
C ILE A 220 -1.04 3.68 -16.82
N TYR A 221 -0.93 2.39 -16.52
CA TYR A 221 -0.70 1.85 -15.19
C TYR A 221 0.44 0.84 -15.21
N LEU A 222 1.22 0.80 -14.14
CA LEU A 222 2.05 -0.34 -13.79
C LEU A 222 1.16 -1.41 -13.18
N ARG A 223 1.19 -2.64 -13.70
CA ARG A 223 0.49 -3.79 -13.13
C ARG A 223 1.47 -4.83 -12.60
N LYS A 224 1.26 -5.26 -11.36
CA LYS A 224 2.01 -6.34 -10.70
C LYS A 224 1.08 -7.11 -9.77
N HIS A 225 1.06 -8.45 -9.88
CA HIS A 225 0.21 -9.34 -9.06
C HIS A 225 -1.27 -8.91 -8.93
N LYS A 226 -1.86 -8.41 -10.04
CA LYS A 226 -3.24 -7.88 -10.13
C LYS A 226 -3.46 -6.49 -9.49
N HIS A 227 -2.50 -5.94 -8.75
CA HIS A 227 -2.52 -4.53 -8.36
C HIS A 227 -2.10 -3.65 -9.54
N ILE A 228 -2.74 -2.48 -9.66
CA ILE A 228 -2.37 -1.46 -10.65
C ILE A 228 -2.00 -0.15 -9.95
N GLN A 229 -1.02 0.57 -10.48
CA GLN A 229 -0.57 1.86 -9.99
C GLN A 229 -0.46 2.83 -11.17
N LYS A 230 -1.10 4.00 -11.06
CA LYS A 230 -1.15 4.95 -12.16
C LYS A 230 0.22 5.51 -12.48
N LEU A 231 0.56 5.58 -13.77
CA LEU A 231 1.78 6.20 -14.28
C LEU A 231 1.47 7.60 -14.81
N ILE A 232 2.22 8.58 -14.33
CA ILE A 232 2.15 9.97 -14.76
C ILE A 232 3.31 10.23 -15.71
N LEU A 233 3.01 10.65 -16.94
CA LEU A 233 4.01 11.10 -17.89
C LEU A 233 4.59 12.43 -17.39
N THR A 234 5.87 12.45 -17.05
CA THR A 234 6.55 13.66 -16.55
C THR A 234 7.34 14.37 -17.65
N LYS A 235 7.86 13.62 -18.63
CA LYS A 235 8.69 14.15 -19.71
C LYS A 235 8.70 13.24 -20.93
N THR A 236 8.90 13.84 -22.10
CA THR A 236 9.26 13.14 -23.34
C THR A 236 10.65 13.61 -23.76
N LYS A 237 11.55 12.68 -24.09
CA LYS A 237 12.94 12.96 -24.49
C LYS A 237 13.30 12.08 -25.69
N GLY A 238 13.33 12.67 -26.89
CA GLY A 238 13.53 11.91 -28.12
C GLY A 238 12.49 10.78 -28.25
N ASN A 239 12.96 9.55 -28.45
CA ASN A 239 12.13 8.35 -28.61
C ASN A 239 11.85 7.64 -27.28
N SER A 240 11.87 8.38 -26.16
CA SER A 240 11.61 7.84 -24.82
C SER A 240 10.65 8.72 -24.04
N LYS A 241 9.84 8.07 -23.20
CA LYS A 241 8.90 8.69 -22.26
C LYS A 241 9.37 8.42 -20.83
N ILE A 242 9.28 9.43 -19.97
CA ILE A 242 9.60 9.29 -18.55
C ILE A 242 8.29 9.25 -17.77
N PHE A 243 8.08 8.16 -17.05
CA PHE A 243 6.90 7.95 -16.22
C PHE A 243 7.27 7.92 -14.75
N ARG A 244 6.42 8.48 -13.90
CA ARG A 244 6.51 8.38 -12.45
C ARG A 244 5.23 7.76 -11.92
N ILE A 245 5.32 6.89 -10.92
CA ILE A 245 4.12 6.36 -10.27
C ILE A 245 3.45 7.49 -9.48
N GLU A 246 2.13 7.60 -9.61
CA GLU A 246 1.35 8.59 -8.87
C GLU A 246 1.58 8.45 -7.35
N ASN A 247 1.88 9.58 -6.69
CA ASN A 247 2.16 9.68 -5.26
C ASN A 247 3.37 8.88 -4.73
N GLU A 248 4.26 8.40 -5.60
CA GLU A 248 5.51 7.81 -5.14
C GLU A 248 6.35 8.83 -4.34
N PRO A 249 7.00 8.42 -3.24
CA PRO A 249 7.62 9.36 -2.31
C PRO A 249 9.11 9.65 -2.58
N PHE A 250 9.78 8.88 -3.44
CA PHE A 250 11.24 8.88 -3.58
C PHE A 250 11.77 9.75 -4.73
N GLY A 251 10.93 10.14 -5.68
CA GLY A 251 11.33 10.87 -6.89
C GLY A 251 11.81 9.95 -8.02
N TRP A 252 11.66 8.63 -7.88
CA TRP A 252 12.14 7.65 -8.85
C TRP A 252 11.21 7.55 -10.05
N SER A 253 11.77 7.27 -11.23
CA SER A 253 11.02 7.30 -12.49
C SER A 253 11.42 6.14 -13.40
N TYR A 254 10.53 5.75 -14.30
CA TYR A 254 10.81 4.83 -15.38
C TYR A 254 11.14 5.59 -16.66
N ILE A 255 12.23 5.21 -17.33
CA ILE A 255 12.51 5.60 -18.71
C ILE A 255 12.01 4.47 -19.60
N TYR A 256 11.05 4.78 -20.47
CA TYR A 256 10.40 3.82 -21.37
C TYR A 256 10.66 4.20 -22.84
N GLY A 257 11.35 3.34 -23.58
CA GLY A 257 11.66 3.52 -24.99
C GLY A 257 10.57 3.00 -25.92
N GLU A 258 10.52 3.53 -27.16
CA GLU A 258 9.59 3.06 -28.20
C GLU A 258 9.82 1.59 -28.62
N ASP A 259 11.02 1.04 -28.36
CA ASP A 259 11.38 -0.36 -28.61
C ASP A 259 10.97 -1.30 -27.46
N GLY A 260 10.31 -0.79 -26.42
CA GLY A 260 9.94 -1.54 -25.22
C GLY A 260 11.05 -1.66 -24.18
N SER A 261 12.18 -0.97 -24.37
CA SER A 261 13.21 -0.84 -23.32
C SER A 261 12.64 -0.11 -22.10
N LEU A 262 13.06 -0.53 -20.91
CA LEU A 262 12.61 0.05 -19.65
C LEU A 262 13.75 0.05 -18.62
N SER A 263 14.03 1.23 -18.05
CA SER A 263 14.92 1.36 -16.89
C SER A 263 14.23 2.10 -15.75
N LEU A 264 14.50 1.70 -14.51
CA LEU A 264 14.18 2.48 -13.31
C LEU A 264 15.38 3.38 -12.99
N ILE A 265 15.13 4.66 -12.75
CA ILE A 265 16.13 5.65 -12.36
C ILE A 265 15.75 6.33 -11.04
N ASP A 266 16.75 6.76 -10.29
CA ASP A 266 16.54 7.59 -9.10
C ASP A 266 16.27 9.07 -9.44
N ASN A 267 16.16 9.91 -8.40
CA ASN A 267 15.93 11.34 -8.53
C ASN A 267 17.12 12.14 -9.08
N GLU A 268 18.30 11.53 -9.15
CA GLU A 268 19.51 12.09 -9.74
C GLU A 268 19.75 11.56 -11.17
N GLU A 269 18.77 10.82 -11.71
CA GLU A 269 18.84 10.13 -13.00
C GLU A 269 19.87 8.97 -13.05
N ASN A 270 20.34 8.46 -11.90
CA ASN A 270 21.17 7.25 -11.89
C ASN A 270 20.30 6.01 -12.16
N GLU A 271 20.80 5.10 -12.99
CA GLU A 271 20.10 3.82 -13.26
C GLU A 271 20.12 2.91 -12.03
N LEU A 272 18.92 2.49 -11.60
CA LEU A 272 18.71 1.53 -10.53
C LEU A 272 18.54 0.11 -11.07
N ILE A 273 17.77 -0.04 -12.15
CA ILE A 273 17.52 -1.32 -12.84
C ILE A 273 17.37 -1.05 -14.34
N ASN A 274 17.97 -1.90 -15.16
CA ASN A 274 17.61 -2.09 -16.56
C ASN A 274 16.81 -3.40 -16.70
N TYR A 275 15.54 -3.28 -17.08
CA TYR A 275 14.62 -4.42 -17.07
C TYR A 275 14.70 -5.25 -18.34
N THR A 276 14.62 -6.56 -18.18
CA THR A 276 14.56 -7.51 -19.27
C THR A 276 13.13 -7.62 -19.77
N LEU A 277 12.92 -7.33 -21.04
CA LEU A 277 11.66 -7.57 -21.73
C LEU A 277 11.28 -9.05 -21.66
N ALA A 278 10.08 -9.35 -21.17
CA ALA A 278 9.53 -10.70 -21.17
C ALA A 278 8.89 -10.99 -22.53
N LYS A 279 9.32 -12.08 -23.17
CA LYS A 279 8.78 -12.57 -24.45
C LYS A 279 7.61 -13.52 -24.21
#